data_AF-A0A3D3FGY0-F1
#
_entry.id   AF-A0A3D3FGY0-F1
#
_cell.length_a   1.000
_cell.length_b   1.000
_cell.length_c   1.000
_cell.angle_alpha   90.00
_cell.angle_beta   90.00
_cell.angle_gamma   90.00
#
_symmetry.space_group_name_H-M   'P 1'
#
loop_
_entity.id
_entity.type
_entity.pdbx_description
1 polymer ?
#
loop_
_entity_poly.entity_id
_entity_poly.type
_entity_poly.pdbx_seq_one_letter_code
_entity_poly.pdbx_strand_id
1 'polypeptide(L)'
;MKELELKYGCNPNQKPARVFMQQGNELPITVLNGHPGYINLLDAMNSWQLVKEMKQTTGLPSAASFKHVSPAGAAVATELSDTLKKIYFVDDLQLSPIASAYAAARGADRMSSYGDWAALSDVCDKETALLLKREVSDGIIAPGYTDEALKILKGKRRGTYNIVQMDTSYVPAQVEHKDVFGVTFEQRRNDFKIDGSLLQNVVTKNKDLPETAKRDMLISLIALKYTQSNSVCYVKDGKTIGVGAGQQSRIHCTRLAGNKADVWWLRQHPKVLALQFVDKIHRPDRDNTIDNYISDEWE
;
A
#
# COMPACT_ATOMS: atom_id res chain seq x y z
N MET A 1 12.25 -16.23 -15.17
CA MET A 1 13.46 -15.35 -15.37
C MET A 1 14.39 -15.54 -14.17
N LYS A 2 15.69 -15.79 -14.36
CA LYS A 2 16.62 -16.09 -13.23
C LYS A 2 17.20 -14.87 -12.52
N GLU A 3 17.44 -13.79 -13.25
CA GLU A 3 17.91 -12.52 -12.71
C GLU A 3 17.36 -11.33 -13.49
N LEU A 4 17.34 -10.17 -12.84
CA LEU A 4 16.95 -8.90 -13.43
C LEU A 4 18.05 -7.88 -13.15
N GLU A 5 18.73 -7.42 -14.21
CA GLU A 5 19.66 -6.29 -14.12
C GLU A 5 18.89 -4.99 -13.87
N LEU A 6 19.45 -4.14 -13.01
CA LEU A 6 18.85 -2.89 -12.61
C LEU A 6 19.71 -1.70 -13.02
N LYS A 7 19.06 -0.57 -13.30
CA LYS A 7 19.74 0.68 -13.68
C LYS A 7 20.78 1.14 -12.65
N TYR A 8 20.49 0.93 -11.36
CA TYR A 8 21.32 1.22 -10.19
C TYR A 8 20.67 0.62 -8.92
N GLY A 9 21.37 0.66 -7.80
CA GLY A 9 20.91 0.19 -6.48
C GLY A 9 19.95 1.18 -5.81
N CYS A 10 20.12 1.45 -4.51
CA CYS A 10 19.27 2.44 -3.82
C CYS A 10 19.45 3.86 -4.36
N ASN A 11 20.65 4.20 -4.86
CA ASN A 11 20.98 5.52 -5.39
C ASN A 11 21.69 5.43 -6.76
N PRO A 12 21.62 6.47 -7.62
CA PRO A 12 22.17 6.44 -8.97
C PRO A 12 23.67 6.10 -9.10
N ASN A 13 24.46 6.39 -8.07
CA ASN A 13 25.90 6.10 -8.01
C ASN A 13 26.22 4.65 -7.60
N GLN A 14 25.25 3.86 -7.16
CA GLN A 14 25.44 2.47 -6.75
C GLN A 14 25.22 1.53 -7.96
N LYS A 15 26.30 1.25 -8.71
CA LYS A 15 26.30 0.34 -9.86
C LYS A 15 27.48 -0.63 -9.77
N PRO A 16 27.36 -1.87 -10.28
CA PRO A 16 26.16 -2.47 -10.88
C PRO A 16 25.10 -2.81 -9.82
N ALA A 17 23.87 -3.13 -10.26
CA ALA A 17 22.81 -3.63 -9.41
C ALA A 17 21.98 -4.68 -10.14
N ARG A 18 21.53 -5.71 -9.42
CA ARG A 18 20.66 -6.77 -9.94
C ARG A 18 19.82 -7.37 -8.82
N VAL A 19 18.73 -8.05 -9.19
CA VAL A 19 17.93 -8.91 -8.30
C VAL A 19 17.93 -10.32 -8.86
N PHE A 20 18.24 -11.30 -8.01
CA PHE A 20 18.32 -12.70 -8.37
C PHE A 20 17.98 -13.56 -7.14
N MET A 21 17.63 -14.82 -7.36
CA MET A 21 17.53 -15.80 -6.29
C MET A 21 18.82 -16.61 -6.15
N GLN A 22 19.18 -16.97 -4.92
CA GLN A 22 20.27 -17.90 -4.65
C GLN A 22 20.02 -19.23 -5.39
N GLN A 23 21.11 -19.99 -5.63
CA GLN A 23 21.08 -21.27 -6.33
C GLN A 23 20.54 -21.21 -7.78
N GLY A 24 20.38 -20.02 -8.36
CA GLY A 24 19.95 -19.84 -9.74
C GLY A 24 18.47 -20.14 -9.99
N ASN A 25 17.64 -20.10 -8.94
CA ASN A 25 16.19 -20.25 -9.03
C ASN A 25 15.56 -19.12 -9.83
N GLU A 26 14.37 -19.37 -10.37
CA GLU A 26 13.60 -18.34 -11.07
C GLU A 26 12.96 -17.36 -10.11
N LEU A 27 13.00 -16.07 -10.47
CA LEU A 27 12.24 -15.03 -9.80
C LEU A 27 10.74 -15.34 -9.90
N PRO A 28 9.97 -15.15 -8.80
CA PRO A 28 8.53 -15.40 -8.79
C PRO A 28 7.72 -14.27 -9.46
N ILE A 29 8.37 -13.44 -10.26
CA ILE A 29 7.75 -12.29 -10.92
C ILE A 29 8.00 -12.30 -12.42
N THR A 30 7.02 -11.79 -13.16
CA THR A 30 7.14 -11.47 -14.58
C THR A 30 6.90 -9.97 -14.77
N VAL A 31 7.85 -9.29 -15.44
CA VAL A 31 7.68 -7.87 -15.81
C VAL A 31 6.91 -7.81 -17.12
N LEU A 32 5.66 -7.35 -17.08
CA LEU A 32 4.76 -7.25 -18.23
C LEU A 32 4.90 -5.92 -18.99
N ASN A 33 5.44 -4.90 -18.32
CA ASN A 33 5.74 -3.58 -18.88
C ASN A 33 6.71 -2.80 -17.98
N GLY A 34 7.46 -1.87 -18.56
CA GLY A 34 8.39 -1.01 -17.81
C GLY A 34 9.69 -1.70 -17.41
N HIS A 35 10.45 -1.06 -16.54
CA HIS A 35 11.76 -1.49 -16.06
C HIS A 35 11.87 -1.14 -14.57
N PRO A 36 11.32 -1.97 -13.66
CA PRO A 36 11.28 -1.64 -12.23
C PRO A 36 12.69 -1.50 -11.66
N GLY A 37 12.92 -0.44 -10.88
CA GLY A 37 14.19 -0.19 -10.20
C GLY A 37 14.35 -0.93 -8.87
N TYR A 38 15.49 -0.74 -8.20
CA TYR A 38 15.79 -1.41 -6.94
C TYR A 38 14.74 -1.12 -5.85
N ILE A 39 14.45 0.16 -5.62
CA ILE A 39 13.45 0.58 -4.61
C ILE A 39 12.04 0.10 -5.00
N ASN A 40 11.71 0.11 -6.29
CA ASN A 40 10.43 -0.40 -6.77
C ASN A 40 10.22 -1.88 -6.41
N LEU A 41 11.27 -2.70 -6.53
CA LEU A 41 11.18 -4.11 -6.17
C LEU A 41 11.13 -4.31 -4.65
N LEU A 42 11.77 -3.45 -3.85
CA LEU A 42 11.59 -3.47 -2.39
C LEU A 42 10.13 -3.18 -2.02
N ASP A 43 9.52 -2.15 -2.61
CA ASP A 43 8.11 -1.83 -2.42
C ASP A 43 7.22 -2.99 -2.90
N ALA A 44 7.48 -3.55 -4.08
CA ALA A 44 6.71 -4.64 -4.67
C ALA A 44 6.68 -5.90 -3.78
N MET A 45 7.85 -6.32 -3.27
CA MET A 45 7.95 -7.56 -2.49
C MET A 45 7.32 -7.43 -1.11
N ASN A 46 7.41 -6.26 -0.46
CA ASN A 46 6.77 -6.03 0.83
C ASN A 46 5.24 -5.85 0.68
N SER A 47 4.83 -5.04 -0.30
CA SER A 47 3.41 -4.76 -0.55
C SER A 47 2.63 -6.00 -1.00
N TRP A 48 3.23 -6.87 -1.82
CA TRP A 48 2.64 -8.15 -2.20
C TRP A 48 2.34 -9.05 -1.00
N GLN A 49 3.32 -9.20 -0.10
CA GLN A 49 3.15 -10.04 1.09
C GLN A 49 2.04 -9.49 1.99
N LEU A 50 1.97 -8.17 2.16
CA LEU A 50 0.91 -7.51 2.91
C LEU A 50 -0.47 -7.85 2.33
N VAL A 51 -0.71 -7.66 1.03
CA VAL A 51 -2.04 -7.90 0.45
C VAL A 51 -2.39 -9.38 0.40
N LYS A 52 -1.40 -10.27 0.21
CA LYS A 52 -1.58 -11.72 0.29
C LYS A 52 -2.05 -12.13 1.70
N GLU A 53 -1.39 -11.66 2.74
CA GLU A 53 -1.78 -11.96 4.12
C GLU A 53 -3.14 -11.34 4.49
N MET A 54 -3.43 -10.09 4.08
CA MET A 54 -4.75 -9.48 4.30
C MET A 54 -5.87 -10.29 3.65
N LYS A 55 -5.69 -10.73 2.41
CA LYS A 55 -6.66 -11.58 1.71
C LYS A 55 -6.86 -12.92 2.41
N GLN A 56 -5.77 -13.56 2.84
CA GLN A 56 -5.83 -14.85 3.55
C GLN A 56 -6.53 -14.73 4.91
N THR A 57 -6.27 -13.65 5.65
CA THR A 57 -6.82 -13.45 6.99
C THR A 57 -8.28 -12.97 6.98
N THR A 58 -8.67 -12.15 5.98
CA THR A 58 -10.01 -11.55 5.94
C THR A 58 -10.96 -12.17 4.93
N GLY A 59 -10.45 -12.93 3.95
CA GLY A 59 -11.20 -13.43 2.81
C GLY A 59 -11.56 -12.38 1.75
N LEU A 60 -11.27 -11.10 1.99
CA LEU A 60 -11.68 -9.98 1.16
C LEU A 60 -10.57 -9.55 0.19
N PRO A 61 -10.90 -9.13 -1.05
CA PRO A 61 -9.93 -8.48 -1.92
C PRO A 61 -9.24 -7.33 -1.19
N SER A 62 -7.92 -7.24 -1.32
CA SER A 62 -7.05 -6.38 -0.53
C SER A 62 -6.11 -5.61 -1.43
N ALA A 63 -5.81 -4.38 -1.04
CA ALA A 63 -4.89 -3.53 -1.78
C ALA A 63 -4.00 -2.73 -0.83
N ALA A 64 -2.83 -2.33 -1.33
CA ALA A 64 -1.92 -1.44 -0.64
C ALA A 64 -1.31 -0.40 -1.57
N SER A 65 -1.04 0.78 -1.01
CA SER A 65 -0.26 1.86 -1.60
C SER A 65 1.06 1.94 -0.82
N PHE A 66 2.19 1.63 -1.44
CA PHE A 66 3.51 1.64 -0.81
C PHE A 66 4.35 2.83 -1.27
N LYS A 67 5.11 3.39 -0.33
CA LYS A 67 6.13 4.39 -0.62
C LYS A 67 7.29 4.21 0.36
N HIS A 68 8.51 4.13 -0.16
CA HIS A 68 9.73 3.98 0.64
C HIS A 68 9.67 2.79 1.62
N VAL A 69 9.24 1.62 1.11
CA VAL A 69 9.21 0.33 1.81
C VAL A 69 8.33 0.34 3.06
N SER A 70 7.25 1.13 3.02
CA SER A 70 6.17 1.14 4.01
C SER A 70 4.84 1.45 3.33
N PRO A 71 3.70 0.95 3.86
CA PRO A 71 2.40 1.30 3.35
C PRO A 71 2.09 2.77 3.68
N ALA A 72 1.85 3.59 2.65
CA ALA A 72 1.13 4.85 2.80
C ALA A 72 -0.33 4.57 3.22
N GLY A 73 -0.89 3.47 2.72
CA GLY A 73 -2.12 2.89 3.24
C GLY A 73 -2.37 1.48 2.71
N ALA A 74 -3.28 0.78 3.37
CA ALA A 74 -3.72 -0.56 3.02
C ALA A 74 -5.19 -0.75 3.41
N ALA A 75 -5.92 -1.56 2.64
CA ALA A 75 -7.33 -1.76 2.86
C ALA A 75 -7.81 -3.09 2.28
N VAL A 76 -8.95 -3.55 2.81
CA VAL A 76 -9.75 -4.62 2.24
C VAL A 76 -11.04 -4.05 1.64
N ALA A 77 -11.61 -4.78 0.68
CA ALA A 77 -12.82 -4.39 -0.01
C ALA A 77 -13.99 -4.29 0.97
N THR A 78 -14.40 -3.06 1.25
CA THR A 78 -15.56 -2.72 2.07
C THR A 78 -16.39 -1.70 1.31
N GLU A 79 -17.64 -1.53 1.70
CA GLU A 79 -18.48 -0.49 1.13
C GLU A 79 -17.88 0.89 1.42
N LEU A 80 -17.81 1.74 0.38
CA LEU A 80 -17.41 3.13 0.50
C LEU A 80 -18.68 3.99 0.50
N SER A 81 -18.89 4.74 1.58
CA SER A 81 -19.94 5.76 1.61
C SER A 81 -19.69 6.83 0.56
N ASP A 82 -20.72 7.60 0.20
CA ASP A 82 -20.57 8.68 -0.77
C ASP A 82 -19.57 9.74 -0.32
N THR A 83 -19.47 10.00 0.99
CA THR A 83 -18.44 10.86 1.57
C THR A 83 -17.04 10.29 1.32
N LEU A 84 -16.83 8.99 1.54
CA LEU A 84 -15.54 8.35 1.28
C LEU A 84 -15.17 8.38 -0.20
N LYS A 85 -16.13 8.10 -1.08
CA LYS A 85 -15.91 8.21 -2.54
C LYS A 85 -15.46 9.63 -2.93
N LYS A 86 -16.08 10.67 -2.34
CA LYS A 86 -15.69 12.08 -2.59
C LYS A 86 -14.29 12.39 -2.09
N ILE A 87 -13.94 12.05 -0.84
CA ILE A 87 -12.60 12.40 -0.31
C ILE A 87 -11.48 11.62 -0.97
N TYR A 88 -11.77 10.44 -1.53
CA TYR A 88 -10.83 9.64 -2.32
C TYR A 88 -10.81 10.02 -3.79
N PHE A 89 -11.66 10.98 -4.20
CA PHE A 89 -11.86 11.42 -5.58
C PHE A 89 -12.16 10.23 -6.51
N VAL A 90 -13.18 9.44 -6.17
CA VAL A 90 -13.66 8.28 -6.94
C VAL A 90 -15.19 8.23 -7.02
N ASP A 91 -15.87 9.31 -6.65
CA ASP A 91 -17.32 9.48 -6.74
C ASP A 91 -17.85 9.49 -8.18
N ASP A 92 -16.96 9.67 -9.15
CA ASP A 92 -17.25 9.61 -10.59
C ASP A 92 -16.97 8.23 -11.22
N LEU A 93 -16.46 7.26 -10.45
CA LEU A 93 -16.09 5.94 -10.96
C LEU A 93 -17.03 4.84 -10.46
N GLN A 94 -17.28 3.88 -11.35
CA GLN A 94 -17.70 2.55 -10.93
C GLN A 94 -16.52 1.83 -10.27
N LEU A 95 -16.76 1.24 -9.10
CA LEU A 95 -15.73 0.54 -8.33
C LEU A 95 -16.12 -0.94 -8.20
N SER A 96 -15.23 -1.81 -8.65
CA SER A 96 -15.22 -3.22 -8.27
C SER A 96 -14.71 -3.38 -6.82
N PRO A 97 -14.81 -4.58 -6.22
CA PRO A 97 -14.23 -4.84 -4.90
C PRO A 97 -12.73 -4.55 -4.78
N ILE A 98 -11.92 -4.91 -5.80
CA ILE A 98 -10.48 -4.64 -5.75
C ILE A 98 -10.18 -3.15 -6.00
N ALA A 99 -10.98 -2.47 -6.84
CA ALA A 99 -10.87 -1.03 -7.07
C ALA A 99 -11.23 -0.24 -5.80
N SER A 100 -12.25 -0.67 -5.05
CA SER A 100 -12.63 -0.02 -3.79
C SER A 100 -11.57 -0.20 -2.70
N ALA A 101 -10.95 -1.38 -2.62
CA ALA A 101 -9.80 -1.62 -1.75
C ALA A 101 -8.63 -0.69 -2.10
N TYR A 102 -8.28 -0.55 -3.38
CA TYR A 102 -7.20 0.34 -3.79
C TYR A 102 -7.53 1.83 -3.58
N ALA A 103 -8.77 2.24 -3.85
CA ALA A 103 -9.25 3.60 -3.56
C ALA A 103 -9.07 3.95 -2.09
N ALA A 104 -9.45 3.03 -1.19
CA ALA A 104 -9.28 3.19 0.25
C ALA A 104 -7.80 3.19 0.68
N ALA A 105 -6.98 2.28 0.15
CA ALA A 105 -5.56 2.18 0.48
C ALA A 105 -4.80 3.46 0.09
N ARG A 106 -5.01 3.96 -1.14
CA ARG A 106 -4.45 5.24 -1.60
C ARG A 106 -5.02 6.43 -0.84
N GLY A 107 -6.30 6.35 -0.49
CA GLY A 107 -7.06 7.39 0.18
C GLY A 107 -6.69 7.62 1.64
N ALA A 108 -5.98 6.68 2.28
CA ALA A 108 -5.49 6.84 3.66
C ALA A 108 -4.62 8.08 3.80
N ASP A 109 -3.68 8.27 2.86
CA ASP A 109 -2.78 9.42 2.79
C ASP A 109 -2.41 9.64 1.31
N ARG A 110 -3.13 10.56 0.67
CA ARG A 110 -3.01 10.80 -0.78
C ARG A 110 -1.69 11.48 -1.16
N MET A 111 -1.13 12.30 -0.27
CA MET A 111 0.17 12.94 -0.46
C MET A 111 1.30 11.91 -0.39
N SER A 112 1.30 11.05 0.63
CA SER A 112 2.28 9.96 0.74
C SER A 112 2.16 8.95 -0.40
N SER A 113 0.95 8.79 -0.97
CA SER A 113 0.70 7.91 -2.12
C SER A 113 1.10 8.53 -3.48
N TYR A 114 1.65 9.76 -3.51
CA TYR A 114 2.14 10.35 -4.75
C TYR A 114 3.37 9.56 -5.27
N GLY A 115 3.19 8.91 -6.42
CA GLY A 115 4.22 8.00 -6.95
C GLY A 115 4.34 6.72 -6.11
N ASP A 116 3.22 6.20 -5.62
CA ASP A 116 3.16 4.92 -4.90
C ASP A 116 3.52 3.72 -5.78
N TRP A 117 3.80 2.61 -5.13
CA TRP A 117 3.71 1.27 -5.71
C TRP A 117 2.41 0.61 -5.26
N ALA A 118 1.52 0.30 -6.19
CA ALA A 118 0.26 -0.37 -5.90
C ALA A 118 0.46 -1.89 -5.79
N ALA A 119 -0.18 -2.53 -4.81
CA ALA A 119 -0.27 -3.98 -4.74
C ALA A 119 -1.72 -4.42 -4.60
N LEU A 120 -2.09 -5.49 -5.31
CA LEU A 120 -3.43 -6.06 -5.33
C LEU A 120 -3.37 -7.55 -5.00
N SER A 121 -4.25 -8.05 -4.13
CA SER A 121 -4.34 -9.49 -3.83
C SER A 121 -5.06 -10.30 -4.91
N ASP A 122 -5.84 -9.64 -5.76
CA ASP A 122 -6.69 -10.24 -6.79
C ASP A 122 -6.33 -9.65 -8.17
N VAL A 123 -6.83 -10.27 -9.24
CA VAL A 123 -6.57 -9.84 -10.62
C VAL A 123 -6.98 -8.38 -10.82
N CYS A 124 -6.10 -7.59 -11.44
CA CYS A 124 -6.39 -6.20 -11.76
C CYS A 124 -7.43 -6.11 -12.88
N ASP A 125 -8.57 -5.50 -12.57
CA ASP A 125 -9.66 -5.24 -13.50
C ASP A 125 -9.60 -3.83 -14.11
N LYS A 126 -10.51 -3.57 -15.05
CA LYS A 126 -10.61 -2.30 -15.76
C LYS A 126 -10.87 -1.14 -14.81
N GLU A 127 -11.74 -1.32 -13.81
CA GLU A 127 -12.11 -0.32 -12.83
C GLU A 127 -10.88 0.16 -12.04
N THR A 128 -10.08 -0.79 -11.54
CA THR A 128 -8.83 -0.50 -10.83
C THR A 128 -7.82 0.17 -11.76
N ALA A 129 -7.69 -0.31 -13.00
CA ALA A 129 -6.79 0.27 -13.98
C ALA A 129 -7.17 1.71 -14.36
N LEU A 130 -8.46 2.03 -14.49
CA LEU A 130 -8.95 3.38 -14.76
C LEU A 130 -8.67 4.34 -13.60
N LEU A 131 -8.86 3.87 -12.36
CA LEU A 131 -8.49 4.62 -11.17
C LEU A 131 -6.97 4.90 -11.15
N LEU A 132 -6.14 3.89 -11.36
CA LEU A 132 -4.67 4.06 -11.42
C LEU A 132 -4.21 4.96 -12.55
N LYS A 133 -4.88 4.93 -13.72
CA LYS A 133 -4.50 5.70 -14.92
C LYS A 133 -4.39 7.19 -14.60
N ARG A 134 -5.33 7.73 -13.82
CA ARG A 134 -5.45 9.17 -13.52
C ARG A 134 -4.66 9.64 -12.30
N GLU A 135 -4.08 8.72 -11.53
CA GLU A 135 -3.29 9.02 -10.33
C GLU A 135 -1.79 9.11 -10.67
N VAL A 136 -0.94 9.65 -9.79
CA VAL A 136 0.52 9.52 -9.96
C VAL A 136 0.98 8.29 -9.18
N SER A 137 1.57 7.32 -9.89
CA SER A 137 2.01 6.02 -9.38
C SER A 137 3.25 5.56 -10.16
N ASP A 138 4.16 4.86 -9.49
CA ASP A 138 5.42 4.35 -10.05
C ASP A 138 5.28 2.93 -10.63
N GLY A 139 4.37 2.11 -10.12
CA GLY A 139 4.11 0.78 -10.64
C GLY A 139 3.02 0.02 -9.88
N ILE A 140 2.74 -1.19 -10.36
CA ILE A 140 1.76 -2.11 -9.77
C ILE A 140 2.29 -3.54 -9.75
N ILE A 141 1.97 -4.28 -8.68
CA ILE A 141 2.11 -5.73 -8.58
C ILE A 141 0.76 -6.39 -8.29
N ALA A 142 0.44 -7.47 -8.99
CA ALA A 142 -0.82 -8.21 -8.86
C ALA A 142 -0.60 -9.68 -9.26
N PRO A 143 -1.51 -10.62 -8.92
CA PRO A 143 -1.41 -12.01 -9.38
C PRO A 143 -1.68 -12.15 -10.88
N GLY A 144 -2.34 -11.17 -11.50
CA GLY A 144 -2.68 -11.14 -12.91
C GLY A 144 -3.43 -9.86 -13.28
N TYR A 145 -3.70 -9.70 -14.58
CA TYR A 145 -4.36 -8.54 -15.15
C TYR A 145 -5.35 -9.00 -16.22
N THR A 146 -6.53 -8.38 -16.27
CA THR A 146 -7.41 -8.51 -17.44
C THR A 146 -6.78 -7.82 -18.66
N ASP A 147 -7.14 -8.24 -19.87
CA ASP A 147 -6.62 -7.64 -21.11
C ASP A 147 -6.92 -6.13 -21.18
N GLU A 148 -8.12 -5.73 -20.76
CA GLU A 148 -8.51 -4.32 -20.72
C GLU A 148 -7.68 -3.52 -19.71
N ALA A 149 -7.48 -4.06 -18.50
CA ALA A 149 -6.64 -3.44 -17.48
C ALA A 149 -5.20 -3.27 -17.97
N LEU A 150 -4.62 -4.33 -18.54
CA LEU A 150 -3.26 -4.32 -19.05
C LEU A 150 -3.09 -3.27 -20.17
N LYS A 151 -4.04 -3.19 -21.10
CA LYS A 151 -4.05 -2.18 -22.17
C LYS A 151 -4.11 -0.76 -21.61
N ILE A 152 -4.95 -0.51 -20.60
CA ILE A 152 -5.07 0.80 -19.94
C ILE A 152 -3.76 1.18 -19.25
N LEU A 153 -3.21 0.28 -18.44
CA LEU A 153 -2.01 0.53 -17.64
C LEU A 153 -0.76 0.71 -18.51
N LYS A 154 -0.63 -0.02 -19.63
CA LYS A 154 0.45 0.19 -20.61
C LYS A 154 0.42 1.58 -21.23
N GLY A 155 -0.72 2.27 -21.27
CA GLY A 155 -0.79 3.66 -21.75
C GLY A 155 -0.26 4.69 -20.75
N LYS A 156 -0.04 4.31 -19.48
CA LYS A 156 0.38 5.22 -18.41
C LYS A 156 1.87 5.54 -18.51
N ARG A 157 2.27 6.73 -18.01
CA ARG A 157 3.66 7.23 -18.05
C ARG A 157 4.29 7.11 -19.45
N ARG A 158 3.55 7.50 -20.49
CA ARG A 158 4.01 7.44 -21.89
C ARG A 158 4.53 6.06 -22.30
N GLY A 159 3.88 4.98 -21.86
CA GLY A 159 4.28 3.62 -22.20
C GLY A 159 5.19 2.92 -21.19
N THR A 160 5.72 3.65 -20.21
CA THR A 160 6.82 3.16 -19.35
C THR A 160 6.40 2.75 -17.94
N TYR A 161 5.10 2.73 -17.64
CA TYR A 161 4.61 2.34 -16.32
C TYR A 161 4.97 0.88 -15.99
N ASN A 162 5.46 0.64 -14.77
CA ASN A 162 5.89 -0.70 -14.36
C ASN A 162 4.67 -1.57 -14.02
N ILE A 163 4.56 -2.72 -14.69
CA ILE A 163 3.50 -3.69 -14.46
C ILE A 163 4.15 -5.03 -14.17
N VAL A 164 3.98 -5.52 -12.94
CA VAL A 164 4.60 -6.76 -12.46
C VAL A 164 3.51 -7.77 -12.12
N GLN A 165 3.65 -8.99 -12.63
CA GLN A 165 2.81 -10.12 -12.24
C GLN A 165 3.57 -10.99 -11.25
N MET A 166 2.91 -11.40 -10.17
CA MET A 166 3.46 -12.30 -9.14
C MET A 166 2.90 -13.72 -9.30
N ASP A 167 3.76 -14.72 -9.19
CA ASP A 167 3.35 -16.11 -9.03
C ASP A 167 2.78 -16.32 -7.62
N THR A 168 1.48 -16.61 -7.54
CA THR A 168 0.78 -16.80 -6.27
C THR A 168 1.19 -18.07 -5.52
N SER A 169 1.69 -19.07 -6.25
CA SER A 169 2.13 -20.36 -5.70
C SER A 169 3.49 -20.27 -5.01
N TYR A 170 4.25 -19.20 -5.29
CA TYR A 170 5.55 -18.98 -4.68
C TYR A 170 5.48 -18.89 -3.15
N VAL A 171 6.43 -19.59 -2.51
CA VAL A 171 6.70 -19.54 -1.08
C VAL A 171 8.19 -19.25 -0.88
N PRO A 172 8.57 -18.19 -0.15
CA PRO A 172 9.97 -17.89 0.12
C PRO A 172 10.60 -18.90 1.08
N ALA A 173 11.93 -19.01 1.03
CA ALA A 173 12.70 -19.80 1.99
C ALA A 173 12.49 -19.28 3.43
N GLN A 174 12.64 -20.17 4.42
CA GLN A 174 12.45 -19.81 5.83
C GLN A 174 13.58 -18.94 6.38
N VAL A 175 14.78 -19.04 5.80
CA VAL A 175 15.96 -18.27 6.22
C VAL A 175 16.20 -17.16 5.20
N GLU A 176 16.49 -15.96 5.70
CA GLU A 176 16.87 -14.80 4.90
C GLU A 176 18.21 -14.23 5.35
N HIS A 177 18.89 -13.59 4.40
CA HIS A 177 20.20 -12.99 4.59
C HIS A 177 20.17 -11.50 4.28
N LYS A 178 20.99 -10.74 4.99
CA LYS A 178 21.23 -9.32 4.68
C LYS A 178 22.68 -8.96 4.98
N ASP A 179 23.33 -8.31 4.03
CA ASP A 179 24.66 -7.77 4.25
C ASP A 179 24.57 -6.35 4.83
N VAL A 180 25.31 -6.12 5.92
CA VAL A 180 25.48 -4.80 6.54
C VAL A 180 26.96 -4.60 6.80
N PHE A 181 27.53 -3.54 6.20
CA PHE A 181 28.95 -3.22 6.33
C PHE A 181 29.89 -4.39 5.98
N GLY A 182 29.53 -5.18 4.97
CA GLY A 182 30.29 -6.36 4.53
C GLY A 182 30.15 -7.60 5.43
N VAL A 183 29.33 -7.53 6.48
CA VAL A 183 29.01 -8.67 7.36
C VAL A 183 27.62 -9.20 7.02
N THR A 184 27.51 -10.52 6.83
CA THR A 184 26.24 -11.18 6.54
C THR A 184 25.49 -11.52 7.82
N PHE A 185 24.26 -11.03 7.92
CA PHE A 185 23.30 -11.39 8.97
C PHE A 185 22.37 -12.46 8.42
N GLU A 186 22.09 -13.48 9.23
CA GLU A 186 21.18 -14.58 8.91
C GLU A 186 20.07 -14.66 9.98
N GLN A 187 18.82 -14.81 9.54
CA GLN A 187 17.69 -14.99 10.45
C GLN A 187 16.57 -15.82 9.80
N ARG A 188 15.67 -16.34 10.62
CA ARG A 188 14.37 -16.82 10.13
C ARG A 188 13.56 -15.62 9.65
N ARG A 189 12.97 -15.67 8.46
CA ARG A 189 12.03 -14.65 7.98
C ARG A 189 10.82 -14.56 8.91
N ASN A 190 10.16 -13.41 8.92
CA ASN A 190 8.92 -13.24 9.67
C ASN A 190 7.74 -13.94 8.96
N ASP A 191 7.60 -15.25 9.20
CA ASP A 191 6.48 -16.08 8.75
C ASP A 191 5.37 -16.23 9.81
N PHE A 192 5.37 -15.37 10.84
CA PHE A 192 4.36 -15.36 11.88
C PHE A 192 2.97 -15.08 11.29
N LYS A 193 2.04 -16.02 11.54
CA LYS A 193 0.67 -15.96 11.02
C LYS A 193 -0.18 -15.01 11.87
N ILE A 194 -0.85 -14.06 11.23
CA ILE A 194 -1.78 -13.14 11.88
C ILE A 194 -3.22 -13.61 11.64
N ASP A 195 -3.87 -14.11 12.69
CA ASP A 195 -5.26 -14.55 12.65
C ASP A 195 -5.98 -14.28 13.99
N GLY A 196 -7.26 -14.65 14.06
CA GLY A 196 -8.12 -14.37 15.22
C GLY A 196 -7.63 -14.99 16.54
N SER A 197 -6.70 -15.96 16.52
CA SER A 197 -6.12 -16.51 17.74
C SER A 197 -5.37 -15.45 18.57
N LEU A 198 -4.80 -14.44 17.90
CA LEU A 198 -4.08 -13.34 18.55
C LEU A 198 -4.98 -12.41 19.36
N LEU A 199 -6.30 -12.48 19.14
CA LEU A 199 -7.28 -11.60 19.78
C LEU A 199 -8.05 -12.29 20.93
N GLN A 200 -7.65 -13.51 21.30
CA GLN A 200 -8.35 -14.29 22.35
C GLN A 200 -8.05 -13.78 23.76
N ASN A 201 -6.86 -13.23 24.00
CA ASN A 201 -6.45 -12.74 25.32
C ASN A 201 -6.86 -11.28 25.54
N VAL A 202 -8.16 -11.04 25.78
CA VAL A 202 -8.67 -9.70 26.12
C VAL A 202 -8.46 -9.45 27.62
N VAL A 203 -7.61 -8.48 27.98
CA VAL A 203 -7.21 -8.20 29.37
C VAL A 203 -8.06 -7.12 30.06
N THR A 204 -8.91 -6.39 29.33
CA THR A 204 -9.82 -5.37 29.86
C THR A 204 -11.00 -5.97 30.63
N LYS A 205 -11.72 -5.15 31.42
CA LYS A 205 -12.94 -5.59 32.12
C LYS A 205 -14.04 -6.02 31.15
N ASN A 206 -14.26 -5.24 30.09
CA ASN A 206 -15.16 -5.62 29.00
C ASN A 206 -14.41 -6.60 28.06
N LYS A 207 -15.01 -7.77 27.84
CA LYS A 207 -14.48 -8.82 26.96
C LYS A 207 -15.12 -8.83 25.58
N ASP A 208 -16.17 -8.03 25.38
CA ASP A 208 -16.89 -7.95 24.12
C ASP A 208 -16.02 -7.25 23.08
N LEU A 209 -15.63 -8.00 22.05
CA LEU A 209 -14.86 -7.49 20.92
C LEU A 209 -15.65 -7.73 19.63
N PRO A 210 -16.28 -6.68 19.06
CA PRO A 210 -17.07 -6.80 17.83
C PRO A 210 -16.26 -7.33 16.64
N GLU A 211 -16.91 -8.06 15.73
CA GLU A 211 -16.24 -8.63 14.55
C GLU A 211 -15.58 -7.57 13.64
N THR A 212 -16.19 -6.39 13.53
CA THR A 212 -15.59 -5.26 12.81
C THR A 212 -14.28 -4.79 13.46
N ALA A 213 -14.24 -4.71 14.79
CA ALA A 213 -13.03 -4.38 15.54
C ALA A 213 -11.96 -5.47 15.39
N LYS A 214 -12.34 -6.75 15.43
CA LYS A 214 -11.41 -7.87 15.19
C LYS A 214 -10.77 -7.77 13.81
N ARG A 215 -11.57 -7.57 12.75
CA ARG A 215 -11.06 -7.38 11.39
C ARG A 215 -10.08 -6.21 11.33
N ASP A 216 -10.45 -5.06 11.90
CA ASP A 216 -9.63 -3.85 11.84
C ASP A 216 -8.32 -4.02 12.63
N MET A 217 -8.32 -4.74 13.76
CA MET A 217 -7.11 -5.11 14.51
C MET A 217 -6.21 -6.09 13.72
N LEU A 218 -6.78 -7.06 13.01
CA LEU A 218 -5.99 -7.97 12.17
C LEU A 218 -5.34 -7.22 11.01
N ILE A 219 -6.07 -6.32 10.36
CA ILE A 219 -5.53 -5.44 9.31
C ILE A 219 -4.41 -4.56 9.86
N SER A 220 -4.56 -4.00 11.06
CA SER A 220 -3.52 -3.15 11.66
C SER A 220 -2.26 -3.95 11.95
N LEU A 221 -2.38 -5.16 12.51
CA LEU A 221 -1.24 -6.05 12.76
C LEU A 221 -0.52 -6.43 11.46
N ILE A 222 -1.26 -6.74 10.39
CA ILE A 222 -0.66 -7.08 9.08
C ILE A 222 0.02 -5.85 8.47
N ALA A 223 -0.61 -4.66 8.51
CA ALA A 223 0.02 -3.44 8.02
C ALA A 223 1.32 -3.13 8.77
N LEU A 224 1.32 -3.27 10.11
CA LEU A 224 2.48 -3.04 10.96
C LEU A 224 3.62 -4.03 10.69
N LYS A 225 3.31 -5.30 10.37
CA LYS A 225 4.30 -6.33 10.01
C LYS A 225 5.17 -5.92 8.82
N TYR A 226 4.64 -5.11 7.90
CA TYR A 226 5.32 -4.64 6.69
C TYR A 226 5.63 -3.14 6.69
N THR A 227 5.58 -2.50 7.86
CA THR A 227 5.96 -1.09 8.04
C THR A 227 7.33 -0.99 8.71
N GLN A 228 8.20 -0.10 8.25
CA GLN A 228 9.50 0.12 8.89
C GLN A 228 9.32 0.52 10.37
N SER A 229 10.06 -0.12 11.26
CA SER A 229 9.93 0.06 12.72
C SER A 229 10.62 1.32 13.26
N ASN A 230 10.16 1.88 14.39
CA ASN A 230 8.91 1.54 15.08
C ASN A 230 7.70 2.12 14.34
N SER A 231 6.58 1.39 14.42
CA SER A 231 5.35 1.71 13.70
C SER A 231 4.10 1.65 14.59
N VAL A 232 3.10 2.46 14.24
CA VAL A 232 1.75 2.51 14.85
C VAL A 232 0.74 2.69 13.72
N CYS A 233 -0.39 1.99 13.80
CA CYS A 233 -1.39 1.97 12.74
C CYS A 233 -2.80 2.11 13.33
N TYR A 234 -3.56 3.07 12.82
CA TYR A 234 -4.99 3.25 13.07
C TYR A 234 -5.76 2.70 11.87
N VAL A 235 -6.74 1.86 12.14
CA VAL A 235 -7.61 1.24 11.13
C VAL A 235 -9.06 1.51 11.51
N LYS A 236 -9.88 1.80 10.50
CA LYS A 236 -11.32 1.96 10.65
C LYS A 236 -12.01 1.41 9.42
N ASP A 237 -13.04 0.60 9.61
CA ASP A 237 -13.89 0.06 8.54
C ASP A 237 -13.08 -0.67 7.45
N GLY A 238 -12.11 -1.50 7.86
CA GLY A 238 -11.31 -2.33 6.96
C GLY A 238 -10.19 -1.61 6.21
N LYS A 239 -9.83 -0.39 6.61
CA LYS A 239 -8.82 0.44 5.93
C LYS A 239 -7.96 1.21 6.93
N THR A 240 -6.68 1.31 6.64
CA THR A 240 -5.77 2.18 7.41
C THR A 240 -6.20 3.63 7.24
N ILE A 241 -6.24 4.39 8.33
CA ILE A 241 -6.54 5.82 8.33
C ILE A 241 -5.36 6.65 8.85
N GLY A 242 -4.36 6.00 9.48
CA GLY A 242 -3.11 6.65 9.88
C GLY A 242 -2.03 5.63 10.15
N VAL A 243 -0.88 5.76 9.47
CA VAL A 243 0.27 4.86 9.62
C VAL A 243 1.51 5.68 9.94
N GLY A 244 2.11 5.42 11.11
CA GLY A 244 3.42 5.91 11.48
C GLY A 244 4.49 4.87 11.21
N ALA A 245 5.60 5.30 10.61
CA ALA A 245 6.71 4.44 10.20
C ALA A 245 8.06 5.05 10.58
N GLY A 246 9.05 4.18 10.85
CA GLY A 246 10.46 4.56 11.04
C GLY A 246 10.74 5.43 12.27
N GLN A 247 9.83 5.47 13.25
CA GLN A 247 9.96 6.36 14.40
C GLN A 247 10.80 5.71 15.51
N GLN A 248 11.49 6.53 16.30
CA GLN A 248 12.33 6.06 17.40
C GLN A 248 11.57 6.03 18.74
N SER A 249 10.70 7.03 18.97
CA SER A 249 9.88 7.15 20.18
C SER A 249 8.48 6.59 19.96
N ARG A 250 8.04 5.68 20.85
CA ARG A 250 6.72 5.04 20.77
C ARG A 250 5.59 6.09 20.81
N ILE A 251 5.65 7.02 21.76
CA ILE A 251 4.61 8.05 21.91
C ILE A 251 4.61 9.04 20.74
N HIS A 252 5.78 9.36 20.18
CA HIS A 252 5.84 10.19 18.96
C HIS A 252 5.26 9.46 17.76
N CYS A 253 5.52 8.16 17.63
CA CYS A 253 4.89 7.34 16.59
C CYS A 253 3.36 7.30 16.73
N THR A 254 2.85 7.16 17.96
CA THR A 254 1.41 7.21 18.24
C THR A 254 0.80 8.55 17.86
N ARG A 255 1.44 9.67 18.21
CA ARG A 255 0.99 11.02 17.85
C ARG A 255 1.03 11.24 16.33
N LEU A 256 2.12 10.85 15.67
CA LEU A 256 2.26 10.99 14.21
C LEU A 256 1.18 10.19 13.46
N ALA A 257 0.97 8.92 13.84
CA ALA A 257 -0.08 8.10 13.24
C ALA A 257 -1.49 8.63 13.56
N GLY A 258 -1.69 9.16 14.77
CA GLY A 258 -2.93 9.82 15.19
C GLY A 258 -3.24 11.07 14.37
N ASN A 259 -2.27 11.96 14.18
CA ASN A 259 -2.43 13.17 13.37
C ASN A 259 -2.79 12.83 11.92
N LYS A 260 -2.23 11.76 11.35
CA LYS A 260 -2.67 11.26 10.02
C LYS A 260 -4.13 10.82 10.01
N ALA A 261 -4.58 10.14 11.07
CA ALA A 261 -5.97 9.75 11.22
C ALA A 261 -6.91 10.96 11.39
N ASP A 262 -6.47 12.00 12.11
CA ASP A 262 -7.20 13.26 12.25
C ASP A 262 -7.33 13.98 10.91
N VAL A 263 -6.23 14.08 10.14
CA VAL A 263 -6.24 14.62 8.77
C VAL A 263 -7.20 13.85 7.88
N TRP A 264 -7.13 12.51 7.87
CA TRP A 264 -8.06 11.67 7.12
C TRP A 264 -9.53 11.91 7.51
N TRP A 265 -9.79 12.13 8.79
CA TRP A 265 -11.13 12.42 9.29
C TRP A 265 -11.61 13.82 8.90
N LEU A 266 -10.76 14.84 9.06
CA LEU A 266 -11.06 16.24 8.73
C LEU A 266 -11.34 16.47 7.25
N ARG A 267 -10.75 15.67 6.35
CA ARG A 267 -11.09 15.68 4.92
C ARG A 267 -12.57 15.45 4.63
N GLN A 268 -13.28 14.78 5.54
CA GLN A 268 -14.72 14.49 5.42
C GLN A 268 -15.60 15.64 5.92
N HIS A 269 -15.01 16.68 6.50
CA HIS A 269 -15.76 17.81 7.05
C HIS A 269 -16.54 18.54 5.94
N PRO A 270 -17.82 18.93 6.16
CA PRO A 270 -18.63 19.58 5.13
C PRO A 270 -17.98 20.82 4.50
N LYS A 271 -17.23 21.62 5.28
CA LYS A 271 -16.48 22.78 4.76
C LYS A 271 -15.37 22.38 3.78
N VAL A 272 -14.68 21.26 4.04
CA VAL A 272 -13.63 20.75 3.13
C VAL A 272 -14.27 20.22 1.85
N LEU A 273 -15.36 19.46 1.97
CA LEU A 273 -16.11 18.95 0.81
C LEU A 273 -16.75 20.07 -0.03
N ALA A 274 -17.03 21.22 0.57
CA ALA A 274 -17.59 22.39 -0.10
C ALA A 274 -16.55 23.27 -0.79
N LEU A 275 -15.24 23.00 -0.63
CA LEU A 275 -14.18 23.76 -1.29
C LEU A 275 -14.38 23.77 -2.81
N GLN A 276 -14.39 24.97 -3.38
CA GLN A 276 -14.50 25.20 -4.81
C GLN A 276 -13.09 25.25 -5.41
N PHE A 277 -12.89 24.52 -6.50
CA PHE A 277 -11.63 24.51 -7.21
C PHE A 277 -11.83 25.05 -8.62
N VAL A 278 -10.80 25.70 -9.17
CA VAL A 278 -10.80 26.09 -10.58
C VAL A 278 -10.91 24.86 -11.48
N ASP A 279 -11.54 25.03 -12.64
CA ASP A 279 -11.66 23.97 -13.63
C ASP A 279 -10.27 23.43 -14.01
N LYS A 280 -10.17 22.10 -14.15
CA LYS A 280 -8.95 21.38 -14.57
C LYS A 280 -7.76 21.49 -13.59
N ILE A 281 -7.97 21.87 -12.32
CA ILE A 281 -6.91 21.74 -11.30
C ILE A 281 -6.34 20.32 -11.31
N HIS A 282 -5.02 20.19 -11.22
CA HIS A 282 -4.38 18.89 -11.16
C HIS A 282 -4.69 18.22 -9.81
N ARG A 283 -4.91 16.90 -9.81
CA ARG A 283 -5.30 16.15 -8.60
C ARG A 283 -4.33 16.33 -7.41
N PRO A 284 -3.01 16.19 -7.58
CA PRO A 284 -2.02 16.53 -6.56
C PRO A 284 -2.14 17.93 -5.98
N ASP A 285 -2.40 18.94 -6.81
CA ASP A 285 -2.54 20.32 -6.34
C ASP A 285 -3.81 20.49 -5.50
N ARG A 286 -4.88 19.77 -5.88
CA ARG A 286 -6.11 19.69 -5.09
C ARG A 286 -5.89 18.99 -3.74
N ASP A 287 -5.17 17.87 -3.73
CA ASP A 287 -4.80 17.17 -2.49
C ASP A 287 -3.97 18.08 -1.58
N ASN A 288 -2.94 18.73 -2.12
CA ASN A 288 -2.09 19.65 -1.34
C ASN A 288 -2.89 20.84 -0.79
N THR A 289 -3.80 21.41 -1.58
CA THR A 289 -4.66 22.51 -1.12
C THR A 289 -5.57 22.07 0.04
N ILE A 290 -6.17 20.88 -0.06
CA ILE A 290 -7.02 20.34 1.02
C ILE A 290 -6.18 20.09 2.28
N ASP A 291 -5.01 19.48 2.13
CA ASP A 291 -4.14 19.14 3.25
C ASP A 291 -3.61 20.40 3.95
N ASN A 292 -3.29 21.47 3.21
CA ASN A 292 -2.95 22.77 3.79
C ASN A 292 -4.15 23.46 4.46
N TYR A 293 -5.36 23.33 3.89
CA TYR A 293 -6.57 23.92 4.47
C TYR A 293 -6.94 23.33 5.84
N ILE A 294 -6.62 22.05 6.04
CA ILE A 294 -6.88 21.33 7.30
C ILE A 294 -5.67 21.29 8.23
N SER A 295 -4.49 21.72 7.78
CA SER A 295 -3.29 21.75 8.62
C SER A 295 -3.30 22.97 9.55
N ASP A 296 -2.48 22.89 10.59
CA ASP A 296 -2.19 24.02 11.47
C ASP A 296 -1.14 24.99 10.84
N GLU A 297 -0.72 24.75 9.59
CA GLU A 297 0.37 25.46 8.89
C GLU A 297 -0.15 26.58 7.96
N TRP A 298 -1.27 27.22 8.30
CA TRP A 298 -1.95 28.21 7.44
C TRP A 298 -1.40 29.65 7.55
N GLU A 299 -0.34 29.89 8.33
CA GLU A 299 0.36 31.18 8.46
C GLU A 299 1.36 31.44 7.33
#